data_AF-A0A3M1X6Z4-F1
#
_entry.id   AF-A0A3M1X6Z4-F1
#
_cell.length_a   1.000
_cell.length_b   1.000
_cell.length_c   1.000
_cell.angle_alpha   90.00
_cell.angle_beta   90.00
_cell.angle_gamma   90.00
#
_symmetry.space_group_name_H-M   'P 1'
#
loop_
_entity.id
_entity.type
_entity.pdbx_description
1 polymer ?
#
loop_
_entity_poly.entity_id
_entity_poly.type
_entity_poly.pdbx_seq_one_letter_code
_entity_poly.pdbx_strand_id
1 'polypeptide(L)'
;MNWGIKIIILYSGFVVMILGFVIAASMQDFHMVTEDYYAAEQRYEQQVERIRNTRQLAEQPEVQYQDGYVDIRFPEHVSADRGQLLLYRPSDAGLDRRETLALADGHQRIQTGKLARGLWRAQLSWEQGGKGYFMEKVLVIEP
;
A
#
# COMPACT_ATOMS: atom_id res chain seq x y z
N MET A 1 55.37 -1.62 -41.10
CA MET A 1 54.50 -1.96 -39.94
C MET A 1 54.53 -3.46 -39.74
N ASN A 2 55.13 -3.96 -38.66
CA ASN A 2 55.28 -5.40 -38.40
C ASN A 2 53.94 -6.04 -38.03
N TRP A 3 53.75 -7.29 -38.41
CA TRP A 3 52.51 -8.04 -38.19
C TRP A 3 52.13 -8.13 -36.70
N GLY A 4 53.12 -8.29 -35.81
CA GLY A 4 52.91 -8.25 -34.36
C GLY A 4 52.37 -6.91 -33.84
N ILE A 5 52.77 -5.78 -34.44
CA ILE A 5 52.27 -4.45 -34.06
C ILE A 5 50.78 -4.31 -34.37
N LYS A 6 50.31 -4.89 -35.50
CA LYS A 6 48.89 -4.87 -35.87
C LYS A 6 48.02 -5.63 -34.86
N ILE A 7 48.52 -6.76 -34.35
CA ILE A 7 47.84 -7.57 -33.34
C ILE A 7 47.73 -6.80 -32.01
N ILE A 8 48.84 -6.17 -31.59
CA ILE A 8 48.87 -5.37 -30.35
C ILE A 8 47.86 -4.23 -30.43
N ILE A 9 47.83 -3.48 -31.55
CA ILE A 9 46.89 -2.37 -31.74
C ILE A 9 45.44 -2.85 -31.66
N LEU A 10 45.11 -3.99 -32.29
CA LEU A 10 43.74 -4.53 -32.28
C LEU A 10 43.30 -4.90 -30.85
N TYR A 11 44.14 -5.62 -30.11
CA TYR A 11 43.81 -6.03 -28.73
C TYR A 11 43.75 -4.84 -27.77
N SER A 12 44.66 -3.87 -27.88
CA SER A 12 44.60 -2.66 -27.07
C SER A 12 43.33 -1.86 -27.36
N GLY A 13 42.92 -1.74 -28.63
CA GLY A 13 41.66 -1.11 -29.00
C GLY A 13 40.44 -1.82 -28.40
N PHE A 14 40.44 -3.15 -28.41
CA PHE A 14 39.37 -3.94 -27.81
C PHE A 14 39.29 -3.73 -26.29
N VAL A 15 40.41 -3.71 -25.58
CA VAL A 15 40.45 -3.44 -24.14
C VAL A 15 39.90 -2.04 -23.82
N VAL A 16 40.32 -1.02 -24.56
CA VAL A 16 39.82 0.35 -24.38
C VAL A 16 38.31 0.43 -24.62
N MET A 17 37.80 -0.27 -25.64
CA MET A 17 36.38 -0.33 -25.94
C MET A 17 35.57 -0.98 -24.80
N ILE A 18 36.03 -2.10 -24.26
CA ILE A 18 35.37 -2.78 -23.13
C ILE A 18 35.38 -1.90 -21.88
N LEU A 19 36.51 -1.27 -21.56
CA LEU A 19 36.60 -0.34 -20.43
C LEU A 19 35.65 0.85 -20.61
N GLY A 20 35.53 1.38 -21.83
CA GLY A 20 34.57 2.44 -22.18
C GLY A 20 33.12 2.02 -21.93
N PHE A 21 32.75 0.79 -22.34
CA PHE A 21 31.42 0.26 -22.06
C PHE A 21 31.15 0.07 -20.56
N VAL A 22 32.13 -0.44 -19.80
CA VAL A 22 31.98 -0.63 -18.35
C VAL A 22 31.78 0.71 -17.65
N ILE A 23 32.55 1.73 -17.99
CA ILE A 23 32.42 3.07 -17.40
C ILE A 23 31.06 3.67 -17.76
N ALA A 24 30.66 3.62 -19.03
CA ALA A 24 29.37 4.14 -19.49
C ALA A 24 28.18 3.44 -18.79
N ALA A 25 28.23 2.11 -18.65
CA ALA A 25 27.20 1.35 -17.95
C ALA A 25 27.18 1.63 -16.45
N SER A 26 28.34 1.91 -15.84
CA SER A 26 28.44 2.24 -14.41
C SER A 26 28.01 3.67 -14.09
N MET A 27 28.02 4.58 -15.08
CA MET A 27 27.51 5.95 -14.94
C MET A 27 26.00 6.05 -15.18
N GLN A 28 25.35 4.95 -15.55
CA GLN A 28 23.90 4.89 -15.63
C GLN A 28 23.34 4.60 -14.22
N ASP A 29 22.67 5.58 -13.64
CA ASP A 29 21.89 5.40 -12.43
C ASP A 29 20.72 4.47 -12.72
N PHE A 30 20.89 3.18 -12.42
CA PHE A 30 19.75 2.28 -12.32
C PHE A 30 18.99 2.63 -11.05
N HIS A 31 17.90 3.38 -11.19
CA HIS A 31 16.82 3.37 -10.19
C HIS A 31 16.23 1.97 -10.17
N MET A 32 16.91 1.08 -9.46
CA MET A 32 16.44 -0.24 -9.15
C MET A 32 15.26 -0.07 -8.17
N VAL A 33 14.04 -0.27 -8.66
CA VAL A 33 12.83 -0.49 -7.86
C VAL A 33 12.98 -1.84 -7.13
N THR A 34 14.03 -1.99 -6.33
CA THR A 34 14.49 -3.25 -5.73
C THR A 34 14.34 -3.22 -4.22
N GLU A 35 14.17 -2.05 -3.60
CA GLU A 35 13.87 -1.99 -2.16
C GLU A 35 12.52 -2.65 -1.80
N ASP A 36 11.57 -2.77 -2.74
CA ASP A 36 10.21 -3.18 -2.40
C ASP A 36 9.81 -4.61 -2.83
N TYR A 37 10.61 -5.42 -3.55
CA TYR A 37 10.10 -6.73 -4.02
C TYR A 37 10.01 -7.80 -2.91
N TYR A 38 11.04 -7.95 -2.08
CA TYR A 38 10.97 -8.86 -0.91
C TYR A 38 10.12 -8.27 0.23
N ALA A 39 10.19 -6.95 0.41
CA ALA A 39 9.34 -6.25 1.35
C ALA A 39 7.86 -6.33 0.95
N ALA A 40 7.54 -6.35 -0.35
CA ALA A 40 6.19 -6.55 -0.85
C ALA A 40 5.64 -7.94 -0.51
N GLU A 41 6.45 -9.00 -0.64
CA GLU A 41 6.01 -10.36 -0.30
C GLU A 41 5.67 -10.47 1.20
N GLN A 42 6.54 -9.95 2.08
CA GLN A 42 6.28 -9.96 3.52
C GLN A 42 5.07 -9.10 3.90
N ARG A 43 4.91 -7.92 3.28
CA ARG A 43 3.73 -7.07 3.46
C ARG A 43 2.45 -7.74 2.96
N TYR A 44 2.54 -8.52 1.87
CA TYR A 44 1.42 -9.25 1.32
C TYR A 44 0.96 -10.38 2.24
N GLU A 45 1.87 -11.21 2.74
CA GLU A 45 1.55 -12.25 3.73
C GLU A 45 0.92 -11.66 5.00
N GLN A 46 1.48 -10.55 5.52
CA GLN A 46 0.89 -9.84 6.66
C GLN A 46 -0.52 -9.32 6.35
N GLN A 47 -0.75 -8.82 5.14
CA GLN A 47 -2.08 -8.36 4.73
C GLN A 47 -3.08 -9.52 4.64
N VAL A 48 -2.67 -10.66 4.09
CA VAL A 48 -3.48 -11.88 4.04
C VAL A 48 -3.82 -12.36 5.45
N GLU A 49 -2.86 -12.34 6.37
CA GLU A 49 -3.08 -12.68 7.78
C GLU A 49 -4.10 -11.76 8.44
N ARG A 50 -3.99 -10.43 8.25
CA ARG A 50 -4.95 -9.45 8.77
C ARG A 50 -6.38 -9.67 8.26
N ILE A 51 -6.52 -9.99 6.98
CA ILE A 51 -7.81 -10.35 6.37
C ILE A 51 -8.34 -11.64 7.00
N ARG A 52 -7.48 -12.65 7.18
CA ARG A 52 -7.85 -13.93 7.79
C ARG A 52 -8.31 -13.75 9.24
N ASN A 53 -7.58 -12.99 10.03
CA ASN A 53 -7.92 -12.66 11.42
C ASN A 53 -9.31 -12.03 11.50
N THR A 54 -9.61 -11.11 10.59
CA THR A 54 -10.92 -10.44 10.51
C THR A 54 -12.05 -11.40 10.15
N ARG A 55 -11.81 -12.32 9.21
CA ARG A 55 -12.80 -13.35 8.82
C ARG A 55 -13.08 -14.38 9.91
N GLN A 56 -12.14 -14.55 10.85
CA GLN A 56 -12.28 -15.48 11.97
C GLN A 56 -13.01 -14.86 13.17
N LEU A 57 -13.29 -13.55 13.14
CA LEU A 57 -14.14 -12.92 14.16
C LEU A 57 -15.57 -13.47 14.06
N ALA A 58 -16.17 -13.75 15.23
CA ALA A 58 -17.57 -14.20 15.30
C ALA A 58 -18.51 -13.12 14.74
N GLU A 59 -18.24 -11.86 15.07
CA GLU A 59 -18.91 -10.71 14.47
C GLU A 59 -17.84 -9.72 13.97
N GLN A 60 -18.04 -9.19 12.77
CA GLN A 60 -17.13 -8.24 12.16
C GLN A 60 -17.62 -6.82 12.43
N PRO A 61 -16.72 -5.85 12.59
CA PRO A 61 -17.09 -4.44 12.57
C PRO A 61 -17.89 -4.07 11.31
N GLU A 62 -18.81 -3.14 11.48
CA GLU A 62 -19.66 -2.63 10.41
C GLU A 62 -19.26 -1.20 10.03
N VAL A 63 -19.22 -0.93 8.73
CA VAL A 63 -18.94 0.40 8.19
C VAL A 63 -20.04 0.76 7.21
N GLN A 64 -20.72 1.87 7.47
CA GLN A 64 -21.81 2.37 6.64
C GLN A 64 -21.65 3.87 6.39
N TYR A 65 -22.21 4.36 5.29
CA TYR A 65 -22.30 5.78 4.99
C TYR A 65 -23.76 6.23 5.04
N GLN A 66 -24.07 7.21 5.88
CA GLN A 66 -25.41 7.76 6.04
C GLN A 66 -25.35 9.26 6.35
N ASP A 67 -26.21 10.07 5.72
CA ASP A 67 -26.39 11.50 6.02
C ASP A 67 -25.09 12.35 5.99
N GLY A 68 -24.09 11.96 5.18
CA GLY A 68 -22.79 12.66 5.12
C GLY A 68 -21.75 12.19 6.16
N TYR A 69 -22.10 11.16 6.91
CA TYR A 69 -21.26 10.55 7.93
C TYR A 69 -20.87 9.13 7.52
N VAL A 70 -19.65 8.75 7.89
CA VAL A 70 -19.24 7.34 7.91
C VAL A 70 -19.37 6.86 9.35
N ASP A 71 -20.24 5.88 9.55
CA ASP A 71 -20.47 5.22 10.82
C ASP A 71 -19.69 3.92 10.88
N ILE A 72 -18.92 3.77 11.95
CA ILE A 72 -18.13 2.58 12.26
C ILE A 72 -18.65 2.01 13.58
N ARG A 73 -19.03 0.73 13.55
CA ARG A 73 -19.56 -0.01 14.70
C ARG A 73 -18.72 -1.25 14.95
N PHE A 74 -18.12 -1.31 16.12
CA PHE A 74 -17.42 -2.49 16.62
C PHE A 74 -18.37 -3.28 17.53
N PRO A 75 -18.40 -4.61 17.42
CA PRO A 75 -19.14 -5.45 18.36
C PRO A 75 -18.46 -5.43 19.75
N GLU A 76 -19.22 -5.71 20.81
CA GLU A 76 -18.75 -5.56 22.21
C GLU A 76 -17.47 -6.36 22.56
N HIS A 77 -17.19 -7.44 21.82
CA HIS A 77 -16.04 -8.32 22.03
C HIS A 77 -14.81 -7.95 21.19
N VAL A 78 -14.89 -6.91 20.35
CA VAL A 78 -13.78 -6.43 19.52
C VAL A 78 -13.39 -5.03 19.96
N SER A 79 -12.18 -4.88 20.46
CA SER A 79 -11.57 -3.58 20.75
C SER A 79 -10.56 -3.21 19.67
N ALA A 80 -10.41 -1.91 19.39
CA ALA A 80 -9.32 -1.40 18.58
C ALA A 80 -8.39 -0.57 19.47
N ASP A 81 -7.22 -1.14 19.80
CA ASP A 81 -6.20 -0.43 20.58
C ASP A 81 -5.58 0.69 19.74
N ARG A 82 -5.39 0.40 18.45
CA ARG A 82 -4.98 1.33 17.40
C ARG A 82 -5.74 1.00 16.14
N GLY A 83 -6.14 2.00 15.38
CA GLY A 83 -6.71 1.76 14.06
C GLY A 83 -6.84 3.00 13.21
N GLN A 84 -7.09 2.76 11.94
CA GLN A 84 -7.26 3.79 10.92
C GLN A 84 -8.31 3.36 9.91
N LEU A 85 -9.15 4.32 9.52
CA LEU A 85 -10.01 4.24 8.36
C LEU A 85 -9.36 4.99 7.20
N LEU A 86 -9.20 4.34 6.06
CA LEU A 86 -8.88 4.96 4.78
C LEU A 86 -10.13 4.90 3.88
N LEU A 87 -10.65 6.07 3.52
CA LEU A 87 -11.65 6.23 2.49
C LEU A 87 -10.93 6.41 1.16
N TYR A 88 -10.84 5.32 0.40
CA TYR A 88 -10.17 5.27 -0.89
C TYR A 88 -11.17 5.53 -2.02
N ARG A 89 -10.84 6.44 -2.93
CA ARG A 89 -11.64 6.69 -4.14
C ARG A 89 -10.93 6.10 -5.37
N PRO A 90 -11.44 4.99 -5.94
CA PRO A 90 -10.78 4.33 -7.07
C PRO A 90 -10.64 5.18 -8.33
N SER A 91 -11.46 6.22 -8.49
CA SER A 91 -11.41 7.13 -9.63
C SER A 91 -10.42 8.27 -9.47
N ASP A 92 -10.03 8.61 -8.24
CA ASP A 92 -9.17 9.75 -7.95
C ASP A 92 -8.56 9.65 -6.55
N ALA A 93 -7.31 9.20 -6.47
CA ALA A 93 -6.58 9.06 -5.21
C ALA A 93 -6.32 10.41 -4.51
N GLY A 94 -6.44 11.55 -5.20
CA GLY A 94 -6.30 12.88 -4.60
C GLY A 94 -7.44 13.23 -3.63
N LEU A 95 -8.51 12.44 -3.62
CA LEU A 95 -9.66 12.61 -2.75
C LEU A 95 -9.69 11.62 -1.58
N ASP A 96 -8.65 10.79 -1.46
CA ASP A 96 -8.52 9.83 -0.37
C ASP A 96 -8.46 10.55 0.99
N ARG A 97 -9.18 10.01 1.97
CA ARG A 97 -9.18 10.53 3.34
C ARG A 97 -8.75 9.47 4.34
N ARG A 98 -7.91 9.87 5.29
CA ARG A 98 -7.44 9.01 6.37
C ARG A 98 -7.89 9.58 7.69
N GLU A 99 -8.49 8.74 8.50
CA GLU A 99 -9.03 9.11 9.81
C GLU A 99 -8.56 8.09 10.84
N THR A 100 -8.04 8.57 11.96
CA THR A 100 -7.61 7.70 13.05
C THR A 100 -8.83 7.22 13.82
N LEU A 101 -8.84 5.94 14.21
CA LEU A 101 -9.90 5.42 15.05
C LEU A 101 -9.75 5.94 16.48
N ALA A 102 -10.84 6.49 17.00
CA ALA A 102 -11.01 6.95 18.37
C ALA A 102 -12.41 6.49 18.81
N LEU A 103 -12.59 5.18 18.94
CA LEU A 103 -13.86 4.57 19.30
C LEU A 103 -14.26 5.01 20.71
N ALA A 104 -15.45 5.59 20.84
CA ALA A 104 -16.13 5.78 22.12
C ALA A 104 -17.23 4.72 22.20
N ASP A 105 -17.18 3.83 23.20
CA ASP A 105 -18.14 2.73 23.39
C ASP A 105 -18.35 1.85 22.14
N GLY A 106 -17.26 1.55 21.40
CA GLY A 106 -17.31 0.72 20.20
C GLY A 106 -17.92 1.43 18.98
N HIS A 107 -18.23 2.72 19.06
CA HIS A 107 -18.80 3.50 17.98
C HIS A 107 -17.90 4.67 17.60
N GLN A 108 -17.79 4.94 16.31
CA GLN A 108 -17.21 6.20 15.82
C GLN A 108 -17.96 6.68 14.60
N ARG A 109 -18.37 7.95 14.66
CA ARG A 109 -19.02 8.66 13.56
C ARG A 109 -18.06 9.71 13.03
N ILE A 110 -17.69 9.59 11.76
CA ILE A 110 -16.76 10.50 11.10
C ILE A 110 -17.55 11.41 10.18
N GLN A 111 -17.44 12.72 10.40
CA GLN A 111 -18.02 13.70 9.50
C GLN A 111 -17.17 13.80 8.23
N THR A 112 -17.62 13.14 7.17
CA THR A 112 -16.90 13.16 5.89
C THR A 112 -17.28 14.34 5.01
N GLY A 113 -18.27 15.13 5.42
CA GLY A 113 -18.86 16.17 4.57
C GLY A 113 -19.50 15.54 3.33
N LYS A 114 -19.76 16.35 2.29
CA LYS A 114 -20.21 15.81 1.00
C LYS A 114 -19.03 15.17 0.29
N LEU A 115 -18.76 13.90 0.59
CA LEU A 115 -17.92 13.06 -0.26
C LEU A 115 -18.49 13.12 -1.69
N ALA A 116 -17.59 13.11 -2.67
CA ALA A 116 -18.01 13.14 -4.06
C ALA A 116 -18.88 11.91 -4.38
N ARG A 117 -19.92 12.10 -5.18
CA ARG A 117 -20.82 11.02 -5.61
C ARG A 117 -20.05 9.89 -6.29
N GLY A 118 -20.54 8.67 -6.13
CA GLY A 118 -19.99 7.47 -6.76
C GLY A 118 -19.38 6.47 -5.77
N LEU A 119 -18.49 5.62 -6.28
CA LEU A 119 -17.95 4.48 -5.55
C LEU A 119 -16.73 4.87 -4.70
N TRP A 120 -16.78 4.45 -3.44
CA TRP A 120 -15.72 4.57 -2.46
C TRP A 120 -15.42 3.20 -1.86
N ARG A 121 -14.19 3.01 -1.37
CA ARG A 121 -13.80 1.84 -0.58
C ARG A 121 -13.37 2.31 0.80
N ALA A 122 -14.11 1.90 1.82
CA ALA A 122 -13.71 2.06 3.20
C ALA A 122 -12.80 0.90 3.61
N GLN A 123 -11.51 1.20 3.76
CA GLN A 123 -10.50 0.27 4.24
C GLN A 123 -10.28 0.54 5.72
N LEU A 124 -10.75 -0.38 6.56
CA LEU A 124 -10.62 -0.30 8.00
C LEU A 124 -9.49 -1.24 8.44
N SER A 125 -8.51 -0.67 9.14
CA SER A 125 -7.39 -1.42 9.72
C SER A 125 -7.32 -1.14 11.21
N TRP A 126 -7.14 -2.18 12.02
CA TRP A 126 -6.98 -2.03 13.46
C TRP A 126 -6.12 -3.13 14.07
N GLU A 127 -5.67 -2.89 15.28
CA GLU A 127 -4.94 -3.85 16.10
C GLU A 127 -5.70 -4.12 17.40
N GLN A 128 -5.71 -5.39 17.79
CA GLN A 128 -6.27 -5.86 19.05
C GLN A 128 -5.30 -6.85 19.67
N GLY A 129 -4.76 -6.54 20.86
CA GLY A 129 -3.88 -7.47 21.59
C GLY A 129 -2.65 -7.91 20.80
N GLY A 130 -2.09 -7.03 19.96
CA GLY A 130 -0.92 -7.29 19.11
C GLY A 130 -1.20 -8.04 17.81
N LYS A 131 -2.47 -8.38 17.51
CA LYS A 131 -2.88 -8.93 16.22
C LYS A 131 -3.45 -7.82 15.35
N GLY A 132 -3.04 -7.80 14.08
CA GLY A 132 -3.59 -6.88 13.09
C GLY A 132 -4.82 -7.46 12.41
N TYR A 133 -5.74 -6.56 12.04
CA TYR A 133 -7.00 -6.85 11.37
C TYR A 133 -7.20 -5.85 10.23
N PHE A 134 -7.91 -6.30 9.19
CA PHE A 134 -8.18 -5.52 8.00
C PHE A 134 -9.51 -5.95 7.36
N MET A 135 -10.35 -4.97 7.04
CA MET A 135 -11.50 -5.16 6.16
C MET A 135 -11.62 -4.05 5.12
N GLU A 136 -12.25 -4.39 4.01
CA GLU A 136 -12.65 -3.44 2.98
C GLU A 136 -14.16 -3.54 2.77
N LYS A 137 -14.84 -2.40 2.74
CA LYS A 137 -16.26 -2.27 2.39
C LYS A 137 -16.43 -1.28 1.26
N VAL A 138 -17.24 -1.64 0.27
CA VAL A 138 -17.64 -0.73 -0.80
C VAL A 138 -18.77 0.15 -0.30
N LEU A 139 -18.61 1.46 -0.42
CA LEU A 139 -19.61 2.47 -0.11
C LEU A 139 -20.02 3.14 -1.42
N VAL A 140 -21.32 3.21 -1.71
CA VAL A 140 -21.84 3.92 -2.88
C VAL A 140 -22.56 5.16 -2.39
N ILE A 141 -22.07 6.32 -2.82
CA ILE A 141 -22.66 7.61 -2.44
C ILE A 141 -23.61 8.02 -3.54
N GLU A 142 -24.89 7.83 -3.24
CA GLU A 142 -26.01 8.21 -4.09
C GLU A 142 -26.13 9.73 -4.24
N PRO A 143 -26.71 10.21 -5.36
CA PRO A 143 -26.78 11.62 -5.67
C PRO A 143 -27.65 12.46 -4.73
#